data_AF-A0A388LVU9-F1
#
_entry.id   AF-A0A388LVU9-F1
#
_cell.length_a   1.000
_cell.length_b   1.000
_cell.length_c   1.000
_cell.angle_alpha   90.00
_cell.angle_beta   90.00
_cell.angle_gamma   90.00
#
_symmetry.space_group_name_H-M   'P 1'
#
loop_
_entity.id
_entity.type
_entity.pdbx_description
1 polymer ?
#
loop_
_entity_poly.entity_id
_entity_poly.type
_entity_poly.pdbx_seq_one_letter_code
_entity_poly.pdbx_strand_id
1 'polypeptide(L)'
;MSTGSDSRENMEGGGSGGLPPDNGRCYKCGEGGHFIRDCMEYWQAKALGRTFVPSTQTNTQTRGRSVTPNMNTMARRSRSAESGGEREIVGDDTNSLMQEYFVQMAEERRFRVERETEEARLRAEEAERRAKENRRLLQQEERLKLEEERESRLLRIIRSEIMQKDREEEKERYERKGKGFARTIGRNDAIEAEKERLRRLIAPEILDTAEEVEDEELRTLRRMAARMNLIEKWKRSPDTPVGNSPPVVTPEKKANTKLTDESKTRIEILKQELGTDPGTTSTPLKIDQSLKHVVSASCGVGGKERFEQNCHGFYDFLTIDELKEACRRENVVYGKRDLAIKRLVIRRSAVAYDPANIPLPSTPRTGARNTRGMTIREVKENVATDFSDSDASYSNEESD
;
A
#
# COMPACT_ATOMS: atom_id res chain seq x y z
N MET A 1 9.06 38.92 6.68
CA MET A 1 8.37 38.25 5.56
C MET A 1 6.88 38.46 5.74
N SER A 2 6.24 39.05 4.73
CA SER A 2 4.91 39.66 4.81
C SER A 2 3.79 38.63 4.86
N THR A 3 2.94 38.71 5.88
CA THR A 3 1.67 37.97 5.96
C THR A 3 0.59 38.76 5.23
N GLY A 4 0.33 38.36 3.98
CA GLY A 4 -0.79 38.88 3.17
C GLY A 4 -2.11 38.44 3.77
N SER A 5 -2.94 39.41 4.15
CA SER A 5 -4.28 39.22 4.67
C SER A 5 -5.25 39.30 3.49
N ASP A 6 -5.82 38.16 3.08
CA ASP A 6 -6.82 38.10 2.02
C ASP A 6 -8.19 38.54 2.56
N SER A 7 -8.53 39.79 2.23
CA SER A 7 -9.86 40.37 2.35
C SER A 7 -10.83 39.64 1.42
N ARG A 8 -11.77 38.88 1.99
CA ARG A 8 -12.97 38.43 1.28
C ARG A 8 -14.04 39.51 1.35
N GLU A 9 -14.14 40.27 0.27
CA GLU A 9 -15.24 41.19 0.03
C GLU A 9 -16.54 40.43 -0.21
N ASN A 10 -17.54 40.78 0.61
CA ASN A 10 -18.95 40.44 0.43
C ASN A 10 -19.46 41.02 -0.89
N MET A 11 -19.88 40.16 -1.81
CA MET A 11 -20.77 40.54 -2.91
C MET A 11 -22.21 40.21 -2.50
N GLU A 12 -22.86 41.17 -1.84
CA GLU A 12 -24.32 41.21 -1.69
C GLU A 12 -24.94 41.62 -3.05
N GLY A 13 -25.22 40.62 -3.88
CA GLY A 13 -25.99 40.78 -5.10
C GLY A 13 -27.48 40.57 -4.86
N GLY A 14 -28.22 41.65 -4.66
CA GLY A 14 -29.68 41.66 -4.67
C GLY A 14 -30.24 41.37 -6.07
N GLY A 15 -31.26 40.51 -6.14
CA GLY A 15 -31.90 40.14 -7.41
C GLY A 15 -33.27 39.49 -7.22
N SER A 16 -34.31 40.33 -7.25
CA SER A 16 -35.61 40.09 -7.90
C SER A 16 -36.38 38.79 -7.60
N GLY A 17 -37.28 38.85 -6.61
CA GLY A 17 -38.73 38.91 -6.85
C GLY A 17 -39.41 37.91 -7.81
N GLY A 18 -38.96 36.67 -7.90
CA GLY A 18 -39.70 35.58 -8.56
C GLY A 18 -40.70 34.93 -7.59
N LEU A 19 -41.97 34.84 -8.00
CA LEU A 19 -43.03 34.09 -7.33
C LEU A 19 -42.52 32.74 -6.77
N PRO A 20 -42.96 32.31 -5.58
CA PRO A 20 -42.48 31.08 -4.95
C PRO A 20 -42.73 29.89 -5.89
N PRO A 21 -41.67 29.20 -6.36
CA PRO A 21 -41.84 28.06 -7.24
C PRO A 21 -42.60 26.96 -6.51
N ASP A 22 -43.59 26.39 -7.19
CA ASP A 22 -44.51 25.35 -6.75
C ASP A 22 -43.95 24.42 -5.65
N ASN A 23 -44.41 24.67 -4.42
CA ASN A 23 -44.65 23.72 -3.35
C ASN A 23 -43.58 22.66 -3.04
N GLY A 24 -42.29 23.03 -2.90
CA GLY A 24 -41.31 22.23 -2.14
C GLY A 24 -41.25 20.74 -2.51
N ARG A 25 -41.55 20.40 -3.76
CA ARG A 25 -41.49 19.05 -4.30
C ARG A 25 -40.10 18.79 -4.85
N CYS A 26 -39.57 17.62 -4.55
CA CYS A 26 -38.33 17.15 -5.13
C CYS A 26 -38.46 17.10 -6.66
N TYR A 27 -37.60 17.83 -7.38
CA TYR A 27 -37.61 17.88 -8.85
C TYR A 27 -37.27 16.55 -9.54
N LYS A 28 -36.82 15.54 -8.78
CA LYS A 28 -36.57 14.19 -9.29
C LYS A 28 -37.78 13.28 -9.08
N CYS A 29 -38.16 12.97 -7.85
CA CYS A 29 -39.28 12.04 -7.60
C CYS A 29 -40.67 12.69 -7.71
N GLY A 30 -40.76 14.03 -7.63
CA GLY A 30 -42.03 14.76 -7.63
C GLY A 30 -42.76 14.77 -6.29
N GLU A 31 -42.22 14.14 -5.24
CA GLU A 31 -42.82 14.13 -3.91
C GLU A 31 -42.46 15.37 -3.10
N GLY A 32 -43.38 15.84 -2.25
CA GLY A 32 -43.20 17.00 -1.38
C GLY A 32 -42.36 16.68 -0.14
N GLY A 33 -41.81 17.71 0.49
CA GLY A 33 -41.24 17.62 1.83
C GLY A 33 -39.74 17.30 1.90
N HIS A 34 -39.05 17.20 0.76
CA HIS A 34 -37.59 17.05 0.71
C HIS A 34 -37.01 17.68 -0.57
N PHE A 35 -35.75 18.10 -0.51
CA PHE A 35 -35.03 18.61 -1.69
C PHE A 35 -34.35 17.47 -2.44
N ILE A 36 -33.91 17.71 -3.69
CA ILE A 36 -33.17 16.72 -4.50
C ILE A 36 -31.95 16.13 -3.77
N ARG A 37 -31.31 16.91 -2.90
CA ARG A 37 -30.17 16.44 -2.09
C ARG A 37 -30.58 15.37 -1.09
N ASP A 38 -31.83 15.41 -0.62
CA ASP A 38 -32.39 14.52 0.40
C ASP A 38 -33.28 13.42 -0.21
N CYS A 39 -33.34 13.31 -1.54
CA CYS A 39 -34.19 12.34 -2.22
C CYS A 39 -33.57 10.94 -2.21
N MET A 40 -33.99 10.12 -1.23
CA MET A 40 -33.47 8.77 -1.03
C MET A 40 -33.62 7.88 -2.27
N GLU A 41 -34.78 7.91 -2.94
CA GLU A 41 -35.03 7.09 -4.14
C GLU A 41 -34.08 7.42 -5.30
N TYR A 42 -33.80 8.71 -5.50
CA TYR A 42 -32.87 9.15 -6.55
C TYR A 42 -31.45 8.65 -6.27
N TRP A 43 -30.98 8.79 -5.04
CA TRP A 43 -29.64 8.33 -4.66
C TRP A 43 -29.53 6.81 -4.67
N GLN A 44 -30.58 6.09 -4.29
CA GLN A 44 -30.61 4.63 -4.37
C GLN A 44 -30.57 4.13 -5.83
N ALA A 45 -31.36 4.73 -6.73
CA ALA A 45 -31.30 4.40 -8.15
C ALA A 45 -29.92 4.71 -8.75
N LYS A 46 -29.32 5.84 -8.36
CA LYS A 46 -27.98 6.24 -8.79
C LYS A 46 -26.89 5.30 -8.27
N ALA A 47 -26.97 4.86 -7.02
CA ALA A 47 -26.04 3.89 -6.43
C ALA A 47 -26.13 2.52 -7.10
N LEU A 48 -27.34 2.11 -7.52
CA LEU A 48 -27.58 0.87 -8.25
C LEU A 48 -27.27 0.98 -9.76
N GLY A 49 -26.80 2.14 -10.25
CA GLY A 49 -26.52 2.37 -11.66
C GLY A 49 -27.76 2.28 -12.57
N ARG A 50 -28.97 2.38 -12.01
CA ARG A 50 -30.22 2.32 -12.77
C ARG A 50 -30.64 3.73 -13.18
N THR A 51 -31.16 3.87 -14.40
CA THR A 51 -31.79 5.12 -14.83
C THR A 51 -33.00 5.41 -13.94
N PHE A 52 -32.95 6.51 -13.19
CA PHE A 52 -34.04 6.93 -12.33
C PHE A 52 -35.24 7.36 -13.19
N VAL A 53 -36.31 6.55 -13.16
CA VAL A 53 -37.60 6.87 -13.76
C VAL A 53 -38.54 7.24 -12.60
N PRO A 54 -38.97 8.51 -12.48
CA PRO A 54 -39.88 8.92 -11.42
C PRO A 54 -41.14 8.06 -11.46
N SER A 55 -41.48 7.41 -10.35
CA SER A 55 -42.67 6.56 -10.23
C SER A 55 -43.93 7.43 -10.10
N THR A 56 -44.26 8.21 -11.12
CA THR A 56 -45.41 9.14 -11.10
C THR A 56 -46.78 8.46 -11.28
N GLN A 57 -46.87 7.13 -11.18
CA GLN A 57 -48.15 6.41 -11.15
C GLN A 57 -48.65 6.20 -9.72
N THR A 58 -48.94 7.30 -9.01
CA THR A 58 -49.84 7.21 -7.86
C THR A 58 -51.28 7.11 -8.35
N ASN A 59 -51.70 5.85 -8.40
CA ASN A 59 -53.06 5.33 -8.46
C ASN A 59 -54.09 6.19 -7.70
N THR A 60 -54.75 7.15 -8.35
CA THR A 60 -55.95 7.81 -7.83
C THR A 60 -57.19 6.95 -8.13
N GLN A 61 -57.34 5.86 -7.39
CA GLN A 61 -58.63 5.19 -7.23
C GLN A 61 -59.54 6.02 -6.32
N THR A 62 -60.29 6.99 -6.87
CA THR A 62 -61.52 7.47 -6.21
C THR A 62 -62.55 8.04 -7.22
N ARG A 63 -63.41 7.14 -7.70
CA ARG A 63 -64.89 7.24 -7.74
C ARG A 63 -65.55 8.61 -8.00
N GLY A 64 -66.17 8.77 -9.19
CA GLY A 64 -67.43 9.52 -9.35
C GLY A 64 -67.66 10.19 -10.71
N ARG A 65 -68.73 9.77 -11.44
CA ARG A 65 -69.57 10.47 -12.46
C ARG A 65 -68.88 11.45 -13.43
N SER A 66 -69.06 11.40 -14.76
CA SER A 66 -70.32 11.34 -15.51
C SER A 66 -70.05 11.33 -17.03
N VAL A 67 -70.83 10.50 -17.74
CA VAL A 67 -71.42 10.66 -19.09
C VAL A 67 -70.68 11.54 -20.11
N THR A 68 -70.14 10.93 -21.17
CA THR A 68 -70.54 11.18 -22.57
C THR A 68 -70.13 9.99 -23.46
N PRO A 69 -71.00 9.53 -24.38
CA PRO A 69 -70.63 8.60 -25.44
C PRO A 69 -70.20 9.42 -26.67
N ASN A 70 -69.02 9.16 -27.22
CA ASN A 70 -68.75 9.57 -28.59
C ASN A 70 -68.27 8.38 -29.42
N MET A 71 -68.95 8.26 -30.55
CA MET A 71 -68.91 7.19 -31.52
C MET A 71 -67.66 7.27 -32.38
N ASN A 72 -67.48 6.22 -33.18
CA ASN A 72 -66.69 6.15 -34.42
C ASN A 72 -65.18 5.91 -34.23
N THR A 73 -64.55 4.93 -34.88
CA THR A 73 -64.96 4.20 -36.08
C THR A 73 -64.16 2.90 -36.22
N MET A 74 -64.87 1.89 -36.72
CA MET A 74 -64.36 0.63 -37.23
C MET A 74 -63.30 0.79 -38.32
N ALA A 75 -62.60 -0.33 -38.54
CA ALA A 75 -61.97 -0.75 -39.80
C ALA A 75 -60.64 -0.04 -40.14
N ARG A 76 -59.59 -0.74 -40.56
CA ARG A 76 -59.56 -1.75 -41.62
C ARG A 76 -58.36 -2.69 -41.50
N ARG A 77 -58.64 -3.97 -41.72
CA ARG A 77 -57.77 -4.93 -42.41
C ARG A 77 -57.44 -4.43 -43.82
N SER A 78 -56.17 -4.51 -44.22
CA SER A 78 -55.66 -4.66 -45.60
C SER A 78 -54.19 -5.08 -45.43
N ARG A 79 -53.61 -6.22 -45.87
CA ARG A 79 -53.77 -7.10 -47.05
C ARG A 79 -53.99 -6.32 -48.35
N SER A 80 -53.10 -6.59 -49.32
CA SER A 80 -52.84 -5.90 -50.60
C SER A 80 -51.74 -4.83 -50.50
N ALA A 81 -50.68 -4.81 -51.30
CA ALA A 81 -50.42 -5.49 -52.56
C ALA A 81 -48.92 -5.77 -52.74
N GLU A 82 -48.62 -6.93 -53.34
CA GLU A 82 -47.44 -7.10 -54.19
C GLU A 82 -47.44 -5.96 -55.23
N SER A 83 -46.56 -4.99 -55.04
CA SER A 83 -46.26 -3.98 -56.05
C SER A 83 -44.81 -4.21 -56.46
N GLY A 84 -44.62 -5.03 -57.50
CA GLY A 84 -43.37 -5.10 -58.25
C GLY A 84 -43.06 -3.72 -58.80
N GLY A 85 -42.09 -3.05 -58.17
CA GLY A 85 -41.55 -1.78 -58.61
C GLY A 85 -40.07 -1.94 -58.85
N GLU A 86 -39.68 -2.38 -60.05
CA GLU A 86 -38.30 -2.50 -60.53
C GLU A 86 -37.62 -1.12 -60.73
N ARG A 87 -37.73 -0.22 -59.75
CA ARG A 87 -37.02 1.08 -59.72
C ARG A 87 -36.21 1.28 -58.43
N GLU A 88 -35.79 0.18 -57.81
CA GLU A 88 -35.12 0.13 -56.51
C GLU A 88 -33.63 -0.24 -56.65
N ILE A 89 -32.91 0.45 -57.55
CA ILE A 89 -31.47 0.19 -57.75
C ILE A 89 -30.61 1.45 -57.47
N VAL A 90 -31.22 2.64 -57.35
CA VAL A 90 -30.44 3.90 -57.20
C VAL A 90 -30.64 4.58 -55.83
N GLY A 91 -31.70 4.24 -55.07
CA GLY A 91 -31.94 4.81 -53.74
C GLY A 91 -31.14 4.16 -52.60
N ASP A 92 -30.84 2.87 -52.73
CA ASP A 92 -30.24 2.07 -51.67
C ASP A 92 -28.78 2.39 -51.41
N ASP A 93 -28.01 2.79 -52.42
CA ASP A 93 -26.61 3.21 -52.28
C ASP A 93 -26.46 4.42 -51.35
N THR A 94 -27.36 5.41 -51.49
CA THR A 94 -27.32 6.60 -50.62
C THR A 94 -27.71 6.30 -49.17
N ASN A 95 -28.64 5.36 -48.96
CA ASN A 95 -29.05 4.94 -47.63
C ASN A 95 -27.96 4.06 -46.96
N SER A 96 -27.31 3.21 -47.74
CA SER A 96 -26.17 2.39 -47.29
C SER A 96 -25.00 3.27 -46.84
N LEU A 97 -24.62 4.29 -47.63
CA LEU A 97 -23.54 5.21 -47.27
C LEU A 97 -23.84 5.99 -45.98
N MET A 98 -25.10 6.42 -45.80
CA MET A 98 -25.53 7.10 -44.56
C MET A 98 -25.49 6.16 -43.35
N GLN A 99 -25.89 4.90 -43.50
CA GLN A 99 -25.82 3.90 -42.43
C GLN A 99 -24.37 3.59 -42.04
N GLU A 100 -23.48 3.40 -43.01
CA GLU A 100 -22.05 3.19 -42.78
C GLU A 100 -21.42 4.36 -42.02
N TYR A 101 -21.78 5.60 -42.39
CA TYR A 101 -21.31 6.79 -41.67
C TYR A 101 -21.72 6.80 -40.18
N PHE A 102 -22.96 6.42 -39.86
CA PHE A 102 -23.40 6.33 -38.46
C PHE A 102 -22.71 5.21 -37.70
N VAL A 103 -22.47 4.06 -38.34
CA VAL A 103 -21.71 2.95 -37.75
C VAL A 103 -20.27 3.39 -37.47
N GLN A 104 -19.62 4.04 -38.44
CA GLN A 104 -18.27 4.56 -38.28
C GLN A 104 -18.16 5.58 -37.14
N MET A 105 -19.12 6.51 -37.03
CA MET A 105 -19.18 7.47 -35.92
C MET A 105 -19.44 6.80 -34.56
N ALA A 106 -20.22 5.72 -34.53
CA ALA A 106 -20.47 4.96 -33.31
C ALA A 106 -19.22 4.17 -32.87
N GLU A 107 -18.49 3.58 -33.81
CA GLU A 107 -17.22 2.90 -33.56
C GLU A 107 -16.15 3.87 -33.07
N GLU A 108 -16.03 5.06 -33.69
CA GLU A 108 -15.08 6.08 -33.24
C GLU A 108 -15.38 6.53 -31.80
N ARG A 109 -16.66 6.69 -31.44
CA ARG A 109 -17.07 6.99 -30.05
C ARG A 109 -16.72 5.86 -29.09
N ARG A 110 -16.92 4.60 -29.48
CA ARG A 110 -16.53 3.43 -28.66
C ARG A 110 -15.03 3.39 -28.43
N PHE A 111 -14.24 3.59 -29.49
CA PHE A 111 -12.79 3.61 -29.40
C PHE A 111 -12.27 4.76 -28.52
N ARG A 112 -12.90 5.94 -28.60
CA ARG A 112 -12.56 7.09 -27.76
C ARG A 112 -12.83 6.80 -26.27
N VAL A 113 -13.99 6.23 -25.96
CA VAL A 113 -14.35 5.82 -24.59
C VAL A 113 -13.40 4.74 -24.10
N GLU A 114 -13.10 3.72 -24.91
CA GLU A 114 -12.17 2.65 -24.53
C GLU A 114 -10.78 3.18 -24.21
N ARG A 115 -10.25 4.08 -25.06
CA ARG A 115 -8.97 4.76 -24.80
C ARG A 115 -9.00 5.58 -23.51
N GLU A 116 -10.07 6.34 -23.26
CA GLU A 116 -10.22 7.10 -22.02
C GLU A 116 -10.32 6.19 -20.78
N THR A 117 -10.98 5.04 -20.88
CA THR A 117 -11.05 4.07 -19.78
C THR A 117 -9.70 3.42 -19.49
N GLU A 118 -8.91 3.12 -20.52
CA GLU A 118 -7.58 2.56 -20.36
C GLU A 118 -6.60 3.57 -19.75
N GLU A 119 -6.63 4.83 -20.22
CA GLU A 119 -5.86 5.93 -19.63
C GLU A 119 -6.28 6.21 -18.17
N ALA A 120 -7.57 6.11 -17.86
CA ALA A 120 -8.06 6.23 -16.48
C ALA A 120 -7.55 5.09 -15.59
N ARG A 121 -7.51 3.85 -16.11
CA ARG A 121 -6.97 2.68 -15.40
C ARG A 121 -5.48 2.85 -15.11
N LEU A 122 -4.69 3.32 -16.08
CA LEU A 122 -3.27 3.60 -15.89
C LEU A 122 -3.04 4.71 -14.86
N ARG A 123 -3.83 5.79 -14.88
CA ARG A 123 -3.75 6.85 -13.87
C ARG A 123 -4.11 6.35 -12.47
N ALA A 124 -5.11 5.47 -12.35
CA ALA A 124 -5.49 4.88 -11.08
C ALA A 124 -4.39 3.95 -10.54
N GLU A 125 -3.80 3.10 -11.37
CA GLU A 125 -2.68 2.22 -10.99
C GLU A 125 -1.46 3.02 -10.55
N GLU A 126 -1.11 4.09 -11.27
CA GLU A 126 0.01 4.97 -10.89
C GLU A 126 -0.24 5.68 -9.57
N ALA A 127 -1.47 6.19 -9.35
CA ALA A 127 -1.86 6.80 -8.08
C ALA A 127 -1.78 5.80 -6.92
N GLU A 128 -2.17 4.53 -7.15
CA GLU A 128 -2.05 3.47 -6.15
C GLU A 128 -0.58 3.18 -5.80
N ARG A 129 0.33 3.16 -6.79
CA ARG A 129 1.77 3.00 -6.50
C ARG A 129 2.31 4.15 -5.66
N ARG A 130 1.96 5.39 -6.00
CA ARG A 130 2.38 6.57 -5.20
C ARG A 130 1.80 6.53 -3.79
N ALA A 131 0.55 6.10 -3.63
CA ALA A 131 -0.07 5.93 -2.31
C ALA A 131 0.65 4.86 -1.47
N LYS A 132 1.06 3.74 -2.08
CA LYS A 132 1.87 2.70 -1.42
C LYS A 132 3.25 3.21 -1.00
N GLU A 133 3.92 4.00 -1.84
CA GLU A 133 5.19 4.63 -1.50
C GLU A 133 5.04 5.65 -0.35
N ASN A 134 4.02 6.49 -0.39
CA ASN A 134 3.72 7.44 0.68
C ASN A 134 3.39 6.75 2.01
N ARG A 135 2.64 5.63 1.98
CA ARG A 135 2.39 4.82 3.19
C ARG A 135 3.70 4.28 3.80
N ARG A 136 4.67 3.88 2.98
CA ARG A 136 5.98 3.43 3.47
C ARG A 136 6.78 4.58 4.09
N LEU A 137 6.75 5.76 3.48
CA LEU A 137 7.41 6.95 4.02
C LEU A 137 6.81 7.37 5.36
N LEU A 138 5.48 7.43 5.47
CA LEU A 138 4.81 7.76 6.73
C LEU A 138 5.16 6.78 7.86
N GLN A 139 5.25 5.48 7.56
CA GLN A 139 5.67 4.48 8.55
C GLN A 139 7.12 4.65 9.00
N GLN A 140 8.01 5.09 8.11
CA GLN A 140 9.41 5.39 8.48
C GLN A 140 9.50 6.65 9.33
N GLU A 141 8.77 7.69 8.96
CA GLU A 141 8.69 8.94 9.72
C GLU A 141 8.13 8.70 11.13
N GLU A 142 7.07 7.89 11.27
CA GLU A 142 6.51 7.53 12.57
C GLU A 142 7.53 6.77 13.44
N ARG A 143 8.31 5.86 12.85
CA ARG A 143 9.40 5.16 13.57
C ARG A 143 10.47 6.13 14.05
N LEU A 144 10.92 7.05 13.19
CA LEU A 144 11.90 8.06 13.55
C LEU A 144 11.38 8.98 14.67
N LYS A 145 10.10 9.35 14.62
CA LYS A 145 9.48 10.17 15.66
C LYS A 145 9.45 9.46 17.02
N LEU A 146 9.21 8.15 17.04
CA LEU A 146 9.26 7.36 18.27
C LEU A 146 10.70 7.24 18.80
N GLU A 147 11.69 7.14 17.92
CA GLU A 147 13.11 7.16 18.29
C GLU A 147 13.51 8.52 18.86
N GLU A 148 13.14 9.62 18.21
CA GLU A 148 13.36 10.99 18.68
C GLU A 148 12.68 11.24 20.03
N GLU A 149 11.48 10.69 20.27
CA GLU A 149 10.82 10.79 21.57
C GLU A 149 11.60 10.02 22.66
N ARG A 150 12.13 8.83 22.34
CA ARG A 150 12.98 8.07 23.27
C ARG A 150 14.27 8.82 23.57
N GLU A 151 14.93 9.38 22.57
CA GLU A 151 16.13 10.21 22.73
C GLU A 151 15.83 11.47 23.54
N SER A 152 14.70 12.12 23.30
CA SER A 152 14.24 13.27 24.08
C SER A 152 14.01 12.94 25.55
N ARG A 153 13.43 11.76 25.84
CA ARG A 153 13.27 11.26 27.22
C ARG A 153 14.62 10.98 27.86
N LEU A 154 15.54 10.34 27.12
CA LEU A 154 16.90 10.07 27.59
C LEU A 154 17.67 11.36 27.89
N LEU A 155 17.64 12.34 26.99
CA LEU A 155 18.26 13.66 27.19
C LEU A 155 17.65 14.42 28.36
N ARG A 156 16.37 14.21 28.69
CA ARG A 156 15.75 14.79 29.88
C ARG A 156 16.29 14.15 31.16
N ILE A 157 16.48 12.82 31.17
CA ILE A 157 17.09 12.09 32.30
C ILE A 157 18.53 12.56 32.50
N ILE A 158 19.35 12.57 31.44
CA ILE A 158 20.75 13.03 31.51
C ILE A 158 20.83 14.46 32.04
N ARG A 159 20.01 15.39 31.52
CA ARG A 159 19.97 16.77 32.01
C ARG A 159 19.56 16.84 33.48
N SER A 160 18.60 16.02 33.93
CA SER A 160 18.20 16.00 35.35
C SER A 160 19.30 15.45 36.26
N GLU A 161 20.07 14.46 35.81
CA GLU A 161 21.16 13.86 36.57
C GLU A 161 22.36 14.80 36.67
N ILE A 162 22.71 15.52 35.59
CA ILE A 162 23.73 16.57 35.62
C ILE A 162 23.34 17.68 36.62
N MET A 163 22.09 18.15 36.58
CA MET A 163 21.60 19.16 37.52
C MET A 163 21.60 18.68 38.98
N GLN A 164 21.37 17.39 39.23
CA GLN A 164 21.49 16.83 40.57
C GLN A 164 22.95 16.74 41.02
N LYS A 165 23.85 16.30 40.13
CA LYS A 165 25.28 16.19 40.40
C LYS A 165 25.91 17.55 40.69
N ASP A 166 25.56 18.58 39.92
CA ASP A 166 26.04 19.95 40.17
C ASP A 166 25.60 20.45 41.55
N ARG A 167 24.36 20.15 41.95
CA ARG A 167 23.83 20.50 43.28
C ARG A 167 24.49 19.71 44.41
N GLU A 168 24.88 18.46 44.17
CA GLU A 168 25.61 17.62 45.13
C GLU A 168 27.08 18.06 45.27
N GLU A 169 27.74 18.37 44.15
CA GLU A 169 29.10 18.90 44.14
C GLU A 169 29.18 20.27 44.84
N GLU A 170 28.17 21.12 44.66
CA GLU A 170 28.06 22.39 45.39
C GLU A 170 27.98 22.17 46.91
N LYS A 171 27.15 21.22 47.37
CA LYS A 171 27.10 20.85 48.80
C LYS A 171 28.45 20.33 49.29
N GLU A 172 29.11 19.48 48.52
CA GLU A 172 30.40 18.92 48.89
C GLU A 172 31.49 20.02 48.98
N ARG A 173 31.47 21.01 48.08
CA ARG A 173 32.35 22.20 48.18
C ARG A 173 32.11 23.00 49.46
N TYR A 174 30.85 23.13 49.89
CA TYR A 174 30.51 23.79 51.15
C TYR A 174 31.00 22.98 52.37
N GLU A 175 30.87 21.66 52.35
CA GLU A 175 31.33 20.79 53.44
C GLU A 175 32.86 20.74 53.55
N ARG A 176 33.60 20.68 52.43
CA ARG A 176 35.07 20.70 52.45
C ARG A 176 35.66 22.04 52.92
N LYS A 177 34.96 23.16 52.75
CA LYS A 177 35.40 24.48 53.27
C LYS A 177 35.29 24.60 54.79
N GLY A 178 34.60 23.68 55.48
CA GLY A 178 34.42 23.73 56.93
C GLY A 178 35.58 23.20 57.78
N LYS A 179 36.58 22.52 57.19
CA LYS A 179 37.69 21.92 57.94
C LYS A 179 39.02 22.37 57.34
N GLY A 180 39.69 23.27 58.05
CA GLY A 180 40.80 24.08 57.54
C GLY A 180 41.93 23.28 56.88
N PHE A 181 42.24 23.66 55.64
CA PHE A 181 43.55 23.45 55.06
C PHE A 181 44.04 24.81 54.53
N ALA A 182 44.68 25.56 55.43
CA ALA A 182 45.40 26.76 55.07
C ALA A 182 46.72 26.38 54.40
N ARG A 183 47.05 27.11 53.33
CA ARG A 183 48.34 27.19 52.61
C ARG A 183 48.54 26.13 51.52
N THR A 184 48.20 26.51 50.28
CA THR A 184 49.15 26.90 49.21
C THR A 184 48.38 26.97 47.88
N ILE A 185 47.56 28.01 47.71
CA ILE A 185 46.88 28.29 46.44
C ILE A 185 47.27 29.71 46.08
N GLY A 186 48.03 29.89 45.01
CA GLY A 186 48.47 31.23 44.63
C GLY A 186 49.19 31.32 43.28
N ARG A 187 49.55 30.21 42.64
CA ARG A 187 50.28 30.27 41.36
C ARG A 187 49.73 29.40 40.23
N ASN A 188 49.04 28.30 40.54
CA ASN A 188 48.48 27.42 39.50
C ASN A 188 47.10 27.86 39.02
N ASP A 189 46.24 28.38 39.91
CA ASP A 189 44.89 28.86 39.54
C ASP A 189 44.90 29.98 38.50
N ALA A 190 45.94 30.84 38.50
CA ALA A 190 46.06 31.91 37.50
C ALA A 190 46.37 31.35 36.10
N ILE A 191 47.20 30.31 36.02
CA ILE A 191 47.55 29.64 34.74
C ILE A 191 46.36 28.84 34.22
N GLU A 192 45.60 28.21 35.13
CA GLU A 192 44.42 27.43 34.76
C GLU A 192 43.25 28.32 34.33
N ALA A 193 43.04 29.47 34.99
CA ALA A 193 42.05 30.47 34.57
C ALA A 193 42.38 31.09 33.19
N GLU A 194 43.65 31.26 32.85
CA GLU A 194 44.05 31.75 31.54
C GLU A 194 43.92 30.67 30.45
N LYS A 195 44.22 29.40 30.77
CA LYS A 195 43.94 28.27 29.88
C LYS A 195 42.44 28.09 29.62
N GLU A 196 41.60 28.24 30.64
CA GLU A 196 40.13 28.22 30.55
C GLU A 196 39.63 29.35 29.64
N ARG A 197 40.15 30.58 29.82
CA ARG A 197 39.81 31.74 28.96
C ARG A 197 40.17 31.51 27.50
N LEU A 198 41.35 30.94 27.23
CA LEU A 198 41.79 30.61 25.87
C LEU A 198 40.92 29.51 25.23
N ARG A 199 40.51 28.50 25.99
CA ARG A 199 39.58 27.46 25.49
C ARG A 199 38.22 28.04 25.10
N ARG A 200 37.70 29.01 25.87
CA ARG A 200 36.42 29.68 25.55
C ARG A 200 36.50 30.60 24.35
N LEU A 201 37.68 31.13 24.03
CA LEU A 201 37.89 31.93 22.81
C LEU A 201 38.05 31.06 21.57
N ILE A 202 38.65 29.88 21.69
CA ILE A 202 38.93 28.97 20.56
C ILE A 202 37.72 28.07 20.23
N ALA A 203 36.91 27.68 21.22
CA ALA A 203 35.81 26.74 21.01
C ALA A 203 34.66 27.22 20.08
N PRO A 204 34.23 28.50 20.10
CA PRO A 204 33.17 28.97 19.20
C PRO A 204 33.63 28.99 17.73
N GLU A 205 34.91 29.26 17.49
CA GLU A 205 35.44 29.48 16.14
C GLU A 205 35.58 28.16 15.34
N ILE A 206 35.68 27.01 16.02
CA ILE A 206 35.85 25.69 15.40
C ILE A 206 34.50 25.01 15.12
N LEU A 207 33.44 25.31 15.87
CA LEU A 207 32.14 24.64 15.72
C LEU A 207 31.21 25.35 14.73
N ASP A 208 31.20 26.69 14.69
CA ASP A 208 30.23 27.42 13.84
C ASP A 208 30.67 27.57 12.36
N THR A 209 31.94 27.30 12.02
CA THR A 209 32.44 27.50 10.64
C THR A 209 32.61 26.23 9.81
N ALA A 210 32.60 25.04 10.44
CA ALA A 210 32.85 23.78 9.74
C ALA A 210 31.58 22.94 9.48
N GLU A 211 30.54 23.01 10.32
CA GLU A 211 29.43 22.05 10.22
C GLU A 211 28.30 22.41 9.25
N GLU A 212 28.07 23.69 8.92
CA GLU A 212 26.92 24.06 8.08
C GLU A 212 27.22 24.17 6.56
N VAL A 213 28.47 24.43 6.16
CA VAL A 213 28.82 24.63 4.74
C VAL A 213 29.44 23.39 4.10
N GLU A 214 30.22 22.60 4.83
CA GLU A 214 30.85 21.39 4.27
C GLU A 214 29.83 20.29 3.98
N ASP A 215 28.73 20.23 4.72
CA ASP A 215 27.83 19.06 4.67
C ASP A 215 26.93 19.06 3.42
N GLU A 216 26.55 20.22 2.88
CA GLU A 216 25.77 20.27 1.64
C GLU A 216 26.63 20.03 0.39
N GLU A 217 27.88 20.51 0.38
CA GLU A 217 28.84 20.24 -0.70
C GLU A 217 29.30 18.77 -0.68
N LEU A 218 29.53 18.19 0.50
CA LEU A 218 29.85 16.78 0.65
C LEU A 218 28.66 15.88 0.28
N ARG A 219 27.42 16.29 0.58
CA ARG A 219 26.20 15.58 0.12
C ARG A 219 26.00 15.68 -1.39
N THR A 220 26.31 16.83 -2.01
CA THR A 220 26.23 16.97 -3.47
C THR A 220 27.32 16.16 -4.17
N LEU A 221 28.54 16.13 -3.63
CA LEU A 221 29.63 15.27 -4.12
C LEU A 221 29.32 13.79 -3.96
N ARG A 222 28.74 13.35 -2.82
CA ARG A 222 28.26 11.97 -2.64
C ARG A 222 27.13 11.63 -3.63
N ARG A 223 26.19 12.56 -3.88
CA ARG A 223 25.14 12.39 -4.91
C ARG A 223 25.72 12.29 -6.32
N MET A 224 26.71 13.11 -6.67
CA MET A 224 27.39 13.05 -7.97
C MET A 224 28.20 11.76 -8.12
N ALA A 225 28.95 11.34 -7.09
CA ALA A 225 29.71 10.10 -7.10
C ALA A 225 28.81 8.85 -7.23
N ALA A 226 27.64 8.86 -6.58
CA ALA A 226 26.65 7.80 -6.74
C ALA A 226 26.01 7.79 -8.14
N ARG A 227 25.87 8.96 -8.78
CA ARG A 227 25.40 9.08 -10.18
C ARG A 227 26.47 8.70 -11.19
N MET A 228 27.75 8.86 -10.85
CA MET A 228 28.85 8.29 -11.63
C MET A 228 28.83 6.77 -11.45
N ASN A 229 27.97 6.11 -12.22
CA ASN A 229 27.91 4.67 -12.38
C ASN A 229 29.28 4.15 -12.84
N LEU A 230 30.16 3.80 -11.90
CA LEU A 230 31.38 3.02 -12.09
C LEU A 230 31.05 1.55 -12.45
N ILE A 231 30.01 1.34 -13.27
CA ILE A 231 29.63 0.05 -13.84
C ILE A 231 30.46 -0.25 -15.11
N GLU A 232 31.19 0.75 -15.64
CA GLU A 232 32.36 0.50 -16.47
C GLU A 232 33.50 -0.05 -15.60
N LYS A 233 33.31 -1.28 -15.14
CA LYS A 233 34.44 -2.17 -14.88
C LYS A 233 35.22 -2.20 -16.17
N TRP A 234 36.37 -1.54 -16.15
CA TRP A 234 37.42 -1.72 -17.13
C TRP A 234 37.54 -3.21 -17.35
N LYS A 235 37.17 -3.67 -18.55
CA LYS A 235 37.62 -4.96 -19.02
C LYS A 235 39.14 -4.82 -19.04
N ARG A 236 39.81 -5.24 -17.96
CA ARG A 236 41.21 -5.62 -18.04
C ARG A 236 41.26 -6.64 -19.16
N SER A 237 41.75 -6.21 -20.32
CA SER A 237 42.19 -7.14 -21.34
C SER A 237 43.11 -8.16 -20.67
N PRO A 238 43.07 -9.43 -21.10
CA PRO A 238 44.03 -10.43 -20.66
C PRO A 238 45.44 -9.85 -20.73
N ASP A 239 46.11 -9.76 -19.58
CA ASP A 239 47.44 -9.19 -19.46
C ASP A 239 48.37 -9.91 -20.44
N THR A 240 48.70 -9.25 -21.55
CA THR A 240 49.84 -9.63 -22.37
C THR A 240 51.10 -9.43 -21.52
N PRO A 241 51.97 -10.44 -21.36
CA PRO A 241 53.18 -10.32 -20.56
C PRO A 241 54.15 -9.34 -21.23
N VAL A 242 54.08 -8.07 -20.86
CA VAL A 242 55.10 -7.08 -21.20
C VAL A 242 56.29 -7.32 -20.27
N GLY A 243 57.30 -7.99 -20.81
CA GLY A 243 58.56 -8.26 -20.13
C GLY A 243 59.34 -6.99 -19.78
N ASN A 244 60.18 -7.13 -18.76
CA ASN A 244 61.24 -6.21 -18.31
C ASN A 244 60.82 -5.02 -17.42
N SER A 245 59.97 -5.24 -16.42
CA SER A 245 59.95 -4.36 -15.24
C SER A 245 60.72 -5.01 -14.08
N PRO A 246 61.71 -4.31 -13.47
CA PRO A 246 62.49 -4.84 -12.37
C PRO A 246 61.59 -5.15 -11.15
N PRO A 247 61.89 -6.23 -10.41
CA PRO A 247 61.04 -6.73 -9.34
C PRO A 247 60.92 -5.69 -8.22
N VAL A 248 59.71 -5.14 -8.06
CA VAL A 248 59.37 -4.30 -6.91
C VAL A 248 59.25 -5.22 -5.70
N VAL A 249 60.23 -5.09 -4.79
CA VAL A 249 60.28 -5.80 -3.52
C VAL A 249 59.15 -5.29 -2.63
N THR A 250 58.02 -5.99 -2.61
CA THR A 250 56.97 -5.79 -1.62
C THR A 250 57.42 -6.36 -0.27
N PRO A 251 57.32 -5.61 0.83
CA PRO A 251 57.72 -6.09 2.15
C PRO A 251 56.93 -7.33 2.57
N GLU A 252 57.66 -8.28 3.16
CA GLU A 252 57.17 -9.62 3.50
C GLU A 252 55.90 -9.60 4.35
N LYS A 253 54.92 -10.37 3.87
CA LYS A 253 53.67 -10.70 4.52
C LYS A 253 53.99 -11.44 5.82
N LYS A 254 54.00 -10.72 6.95
CA LYS A 254 54.16 -11.29 8.29
C LYS A 254 53.22 -12.49 8.45
N ALA A 255 53.79 -13.67 8.61
CA ALA A 255 53.05 -14.89 8.84
C ALA A 255 52.16 -14.72 10.08
N ASN A 256 50.90 -15.08 9.92
CA ASN A 256 49.88 -15.07 10.96
C ASN A 256 50.44 -15.61 12.27
N THR A 257 50.35 -14.75 13.30
CA THR A 257 50.63 -15.06 14.69
C THR A 257 49.91 -16.35 15.05
N LYS A 258 50.69 -17.42 15.26
CA LYS A 258 50.17 -18.69 15.75
C LYS A 258 49.54 -18.40 17.12
N LEU A 259 48.21 -18.43 17.19
CA LEU A 259 47.47 -18.46 18.44
C LEU A 259 48.10 -19.54 19.33
N THR A 260 48.57 -19.13 20.50
CA THR A 260 49.21 -20.00 21.50
C THR A 260 48.23 -21.10 21.89
N ASP A 261 48.72 -22.31 22.16
CA ASP A 261 47.82 -23.44 22.43
C ASP A 261 46.90 -23.21 23.64
N GLU A 262 47.29 -22.33 24.56
CA GLU A 262 46.46 -21.86 25.67
C GLU A 262 45.22 -21.04 25.23
N SER A 263 45.34 -20.28 24.13
CA SER A 263 44.20 -19.56 23.55
C SER A 263 43.25 -20.50 22.80
N LYS A 264 43.76 -21.60 22.22
CA LYS A 264 42.92 -22.63 21.60
C LYS A 264 42.15 -23.41 22.65
N THR A 265 42.79 -23.78 23.77
CA THR A 265 42.09 -24.50 24.85
C THR A 265 41.01 -23.65 25.51
N ARG A 266 41.22 -22.33 25.69
CA ARG A 266 40.15 -21.43 26.16
C ARG A 266 38.94 -21.37 25.21
N ILE A 267 39.19 -21.34 23.90
CA ILE A 267 38.11 -21.35 22.89
C ILE A 267 37.37 -22.70 22.90
N GLU A 268 38.07 -23.80 23.15
CA GLU A 268 37.49 -25.14 23.22
C GLU A 268 36.66 -25.35 24.50
N ILE A 269 37.11 -24.82 25.64
CA ILE A 269 36.34 -24.82 26.91
C ILE A 269 35.06 -24.00 26.76
N LEU A 270 35.13 -22.80 26.16
CA LEU A 270 33.94 -21.99 25.89
C LEU A 270 32.94 -22.66 24.91
N LYS A 271 33.42 -23.55 24.03
CA LYS A 271 32.56 -24.36 23.17
C LYS A 271 31.93 -25.55 23.90
N GLN A 272 32.62 -26.12 24.90
CA GLN A 272 32.08 -27.22 25.72
C GLN A 272 31.06 -26.73 26.76
N GLU A 273 31.26 -25.56 27.37
CA GLU A 273 30.31 -24.99 28.33
C GLU A 273 28.98 -24.58 27.69
N LEU A 274 28.95 -24.33 26.37
CA LEU A 274 27.71 -24.11 25.62
C LEU A 274 27.04 -25.38 25.08
N GLY A 275 27.65 -26.57 25.27
CA GLY A 275 27.41 -27.73 24.41
C GLY A 275 26.87 -28.99 25.05
N THR A 276 26.39 -28.96 26.30
CA THR A 276 26.02 -30.20 27.01
C THR A 276 24.57 -30.20 27.53
N ASP A 277 23.61 -30.09 26.61
CA ASP A 277 22.28 -30.69 26.81
C ASP A 277 22.07 -31.75 25.71
N PRO A 278 22.11 -33.06 26.05
CA PRO A 278 21.87 -34.13 25.10
C PRO A 278 20.36 -34.33 24.94
N GLY A 279 19.74 -33.42 24.19
CA GLY A 279 18.34 -33.49 23.80
C GLY A 279 18.20 -33.09 22.34
N THR A 280 18.22 -34.08 21.45
CA THR A 280 17.79 -34.05 20.05
C THR A 280 16.89 -32.85 19.69
N THR A 281 17.51 -31.77 19.21
CA THR A 281 16.83 -30.71 18.47
C THR A 281 17.78 -30.21 17.42
N SER A 282 17.58 -30.66 16.18
CA SER A 282 18.09 -29.90 15.03
C SER A 282 17.59 -28.47 15.23
N THR A 283 18.49 -27.51 15.39
CA THR A 283 18.12 -26.10 15.43
C THR A 283 17.21 -25.84 14.24
N PRO A 284 15.92 -25.51 14.45
CA PRO A 284 15.03 -25.22 13.34
C PRO A 284 15.64 -24.04 12.60
N LEU A 285 16.08 -24.28 11.36
CA LEU A 285 16.52 -23.23 10.45
C LEU A 285 15.46 -22.13 10.53
N LYS A 286 15.85 -20.92 10.97
CA LYS A 286 14.95 -19.81 11.34
C LYS A 286 13.90 -19.44 10.28
N ILE A 287 14.07 -19.93 9.06
CA ILE A 287 13.14 -19.76 7.93
C ILE A 287 11.87 -20.62 8.09
N ASP A 288 11.91 -21.76 8.79
CA ASP A 288 10.75 -22.66 8.94
C ASP A 288 9.79 -22.23 10.07
N GLN A 289 10.24 -21.37 10.99
CA GLN A 289 9.43 -20.90 12.11
C GLN A 289 8.55 -19.70 11.76
N SER A 290 8.99 -18.81 10.88
CA SER A 290 8.19 -17.61 10.56
C SER A 290 6.99 -17.91 9.66
N LEU A 291 7.06 -18.93 8.81
CA LEU A 291 5.96 -19.19 7.89
C LEU A 291 4.79 -19.94 8.53
N LYS A 292 5.02 -20.79 9.54
CA LYS A 292 3.94 -21.54 10.21
C LYS A 292 2.88 -20.63 10.84
N HIS A 293 3.26 -19.42 11.27
CA HIS A 293 2.34 -18.42 11.82
C HIS A 293 1.59 -17.61 10.74
N VAL A 294 2.10 -17.56 9.50
CA VAL A 294 1.44 -16.90 8.35
C VAL A 294 0.50 -17.87 7.61
N VAL A 295 0.63 -19.19 7.83
CA VAL A 295 -0.08 -20.26 7.12
C VAL A 295 -1.43 -20.62 7.77
N SER A 296 -2.14 -19.64 8.34
CA SER A 296 -3.59 -19.80 8.48
C SER A 296 -4.20 -19.50 7.12
N ALA A 297 -4.20 -20.49 6.22
CA ALA A 297 -4.87 -20.41 4.93
C ALA A 297 -6.35 -20.09 5.20
N SER A 298 -6.72 -18.82 5.05
CA SER A 298 -8.10 -18.42 5.24
C SER A 298 -8.92 -19.06 4.14
N CYS A 299 -9.82 -19.97 4.51
CA CYS A 299 -10.68 -20.70 3.56
C CYS A 299 -11.82 -19.83 2.99
N GLY A 300 -11.63 -18.52 2.86
CA GLY A 300 -12.61 -17.57 2.35
C GLY A 300 -12.42 -17.26 0.86
N VAL A 301 -13.45 -16.69 0.22
CA VAL A 301 -13.35 -16.09 -1.12
C VAL A 301 -12.21 -15.06 -1.11
N GLY A 302 -11.24 -15.20 -2.00
CA GLY A 302 -10.02 -14.36 -2.03
C GLY A 302 -8.90 -14.75 -1.04
N GLY A 303 -9.08 -15.80 -0.22
CA GLY A 303 -8.04 -16.28 0.69
C GLY A 303 -6.78 -16.76 -0.02
N LYS A 304 -6.96 -17.42 -1.18
CA LYS A 304 -5.85 -17.86 -2.03
C LYS A 304 -4.99 -16.70 -2.53
N GLU A 305 -5.61 -15.64 -3.02
CA GLU A 305 -4.90 -14.46 -3.54
C GLU A 305 -4.11 -13.77 -2.42
N ARG A 306 -4.72 -13.56 -1.24
CA ARG A 306 -4.02 -12.99 -0.08
C ARG A 306 -2.84 -13.87 0.37
N PHE A 307 -3.01 -15.19 0.34
CA PHE A 307 -1.93 -16.13 0.67
C PHE A 307 -0.76 -16.03 -0.33
N GLU A 308 -1.06 -15.98 -1.63
CA GLU A 308 -0.05 -15.82 -2.68
C GLU A 308 0.70 -14.49 -2.52
N GLN A 309 -0.01 -13.40 -2.21
CA GLN A 309 0.57 -12.08 -2.00
C GLN A 309 1.45 -12.02 -0.75
N ASN A 310 1.03 -12.66 0.35
CA ASN A 310 1.83 -12.78 1.57
C ASN A 310 3.10 -13.61 1.34
N CYS A 311 2.99 -14.75 0.63
CA CYS A 311 4.16 -15.55 0.26
C CYS A 311 5.11 -14.76 -0.65
N HIS A 312 4.56 -14.01 -1.61
CA HIS A 312 5.37 -13.17 -2.50
C HIS A 312 6.14 -12.12 -1.71
N GLY A 313 5.49 -11.38 -0.81
CA GLY A 313 6.13 -10.41 0.06
C GLY A 313 7.22 -11.04 0.93
N PHE A 314 6.94 -12.18 1.56
CA PHE A 314 7.91 -12.91 2.38
C PHE A 314 9.18 -13.27 1.60
N TYR A 315 9.04 -13.84 0.40
CA TYR A 315 10.19 -14.23 -0.42
C TYR A 315 10.93 -13.04 -1.03
N ASP A 316 10.25 -11.92 -1.25
CA ASP A 316 10.88 -10.71 -1.76
C ASP A 316 11.79 -10.05 -0.71
N PHE A 317 11.55 -10.27 0.59
CA PHE A 317 12.44 -9.83 1.67
C PHE A 317 13.66 -10.74 1.90
N LEU A 318 13.67 -11.97 1.37
CA LEU A 318 14.79 -12.88 1.56
C LEU A 318 16.04 -12.44 0.78
N THR A 319 17.20 -12.64 1.39
CA THR A 319 18.48 -12.49 0.68
C THR A 319 18.60 -13.52 -0.45
N ILE A 320 19.51 -13.29 -1.40
CA ILE A 320 19.69 -14.18 -2.57
C ILE A 320 20.02 -15.62 -2.13
N ASP A 321 20.83 -15.77 -1.08
CA ASP A 321 21.26 -17.09 -0.61
C ASP A 321 20.15 -17.83 0.14
N GLU A 322 19.32 -17.10 0.92
CA GLU A 322 18.12 -17.65 1.55
C GLU A 322 17.07 -18.06 0.52
N LEU A 323 16.90 -17.28 -0.55
CA LEU A 323 15.98 -17.61 -1.64
C LEU A 323 16.46 -18.84 -2.44
N LYS A 324 17.76 -18.95 -2.71
CA LYS A 324 18.37 -20.15 -3.31
C LYS A 324 18.14 -21.36 -2.43
N GLU A 325 18.28 -21.20 -1.12
CA GLU A 325 18.05 -22.26 -0.16
C GLU A 325 16.57 -22.69 -0.12
N ALA A 326 15.63 -21.75 -0.12
CA ALA A 326 14.20 -22.05 -0.25
C ALA A 326 13.89 -22.80 -1.56
N CYS A 327 14.51 -22.39 -2.67
CA CYS A 327 14.40 -23.08 -3.97
C CYS A 327 14.92 -24.52 -3.90
N ARG A 328 16.06 -24.76 -3.23
CA ARG A 328 16.60 -26.12 -3.04
C ARG A 328 15.65 -27.01 -2.24
N ARG A 329 15.07 -26.49 -1.15
CA ARG A 329 14.15 -27.27 -0.30
C ARG A 329 12.87 -27.67 -1.02
N GLU A 330 12.31 -26.77 -1.83
CA GLU A 330 11.06 -27.03 -2.58
C GLU A 330 11.29 -27.63 -3.97
N ASN A 331 12.53 -28.00 -4.29
CA ASN A 331 12.95 -28.52 -5.59
C ASN A 331 12.51 -27.63 -6.76
N VAL A 332 12.70 -26.32 -6.61
CA VAL A 332 12.46 -25.30 -7.63
C VAL A 332 13.80 -24.88 -8.23
N VAL A 333 13.93 -24.90 -9.56
CA VAL A 333 15.16 -24.45 -10.23
C VAL A 333 15.31 -22.94 -10.07
N TYR A 334 16.42 -22.53 -9.44
CA TYR A 334 16.78 -21.12 -9.26
C TYR A 334 17.21 -20.50 -10.60
N GLY A 335 16.52 -19.42 -11.01
CA GLY A 335 16.82 -18.65 -12.21
C GLY A 335 16.91 -17.16 -11.89
N LYS A 336 16.14 -16.33 -12.60
CA LYS A 336 15.93 -14.92 -12.19
C LYS A 336 15.18 -14.88 -10.85
N ARG A 337 15.52 -13.92 -9.98
CA ARG A 337 14.93 -13.75 -8.63
C ARG A 337 13.39 -13.81 -8.68
N ASP A 338 12.78 -12.97 -9.50
CA ASP A 338 11.31 -12.87 -9.59
C ASP A 338 10.66 -14.16 -10.09
N LEU A 339 11.32 -14.87 -11.01
CA LEU A 339 10.80 -16.13 -11.54
C LEU A 339 10.89 -17.25 -10.48
N ALA A 340 11.95 -17.25 -9.68
CA ALA A 340 12.10 -18.17 -8.55
C ALA A 340 11.04 -17.91 -7.48
N ILE A 341 10.79 -16.64 -7.11
CA ILE A 341 9.73 -16.25 -6.19
C ILE A 341 8.37 -16.71 -6.70
N LYS A 342 8.01 -16.38 -7.96
CA LYS A 342 6.74 -16.82 -8.56
C LYS A 342 6.55 -18.33 -8.52
N ARG A 343 7.60 -19.11 -8.85
CA ARG A 343 7.55 -20.58 -8.80
C ARG A 343 7.36 -21.12 -7.38
N LEU A 344 8.03 -20.54 -6.39
CA LEU A 344 7.86 -20.89 -4.98
C LEU A 344 6.44 -20.56 -4.48
N VAL A 345 5.90 -19.40 -4.84
CA VAL A 345 4.53 -18.99 -4.49
C VAL A 345 3.51 -19.96 -5.07
N ILE A 346 3.60 -20.27 -6.37
CA ILE A 346 2.70 -21.24 -7.04
C ILE A 346 2.79 -22.61 -6.36
N ARG A 347 4.00 -23.09 -6.02
CA ARG A 347 4.16 -24.40 -5.40
C ARG A 347 3.59 -24.43 -3.98
N ARG A 348 3.80 -23.37 -3.18
CA ARG A 348 3.19 -23.26 -1.85
C ARG A 348 1.68 -23.10 -1.90
N SER A 349 1.14 -22.31 -2.82
CA SER A 349 -0.32 -22.14 -2.95
C SER A 349 -0.98 -23.44 -3.39
N ALA A 350 -0.35 -24.20 -4.29
CA ALA A 350 -0.81 -25.54 -4.66
C ALA A 350 -0.83 -26.50 -3.47
N VAL A 351 0.18 -26.50 -2.60
CA VAL A 351 0.22 -27.38 -1.41
C VAL A 351 -0.81 -26.98 -0.35
N ALA A 352 -0.94 -25.67 -0.09
CA ALA A 352 -1.84 -25.13 0.93
C ALA A 352 -3.32 -25.25 0.54
N TYR A 353 -3.63 -25.08 -0.75
CA TYR A 353 -4.99 -25.18 -1.29
C TYR A 353 -5.22 -26.48 -2.08
N ASP A 354 -4.40 -27.51 -1.85
CA ASP A 354 -4.67 -28.83 -2.38
C ASP A 354 -6.00 -29.32 -1.78
N PRO A 355 -7.01 -29.67 -2.60
CA PRO A 355 -8.28 -30.20 -2.09
C PRO A 355 -8.10 -31.44 -1.21
N ALA A 356 -6.99 -32.17 -1.30
CA ALA A 356 -6.68 -33.27 -0.39
C ALA A 356 -6.26 -32.83 1.02
N ASN A 357 -5.67 -31.63 1.17
CA ASN A 357 -5.12 -31.13 2.43
C ASN A 357 -6.07 -30.19 3.17
N ILE A 358 -7.07 -29.62 2.49
CA ILE A 358 -8.08 -28.79 3.14
C ILE A 358 -9.02 -29.73 3.89
N PRO A 359 -9.04 -29.73 5.24
CA PRO A 359 -10.00 -30.52 5.98
C PRO A 359 -11.39 -30.02 5.58
N LEU A 360 -12.13 -30.85 4.83
CA LEU A 360 -13.50 -30.56 4.49
C LEU A 360 -14.22 -30.21 5.80
N PRO A 361 -14.94 -29.07 5.87
CA PRO A 361 -15.68 -28.73 7.06
C PRO A 361 -16.53 -29.94 7.40
N SER A 362 -16.28 -30.52 8.59
CA SER A 362 -16.95 -31.73 9.06
C SER A 362 -18.42 -31.52 8.79
N THR A 363 -18.95 -32.15 7.73
CA THR A 363 -20.29 -31.85 7.23
C THR A 363 -21.18 -31.97 8.45
N PRO A 364 -21.93 -30.92 8.84
CA PRO A 364 -22.67 -30.92 10.08
C PRO A 364 -23.50 -32.19 10.05
N ARG A 365 -23.09 -33.14 10.90
CA ARG A 365 -23.59 -34.51 10.90
C ARG A 365 -25.09 -34.34 11.02
N THR A 366 -25.80 -34.53 9.91
CA THR A 366 -27.24 -34.37 9.86
C THR A 366 -27.76 -35.36 10.87
N GLY A 367 -28.07 -34.87 12.07
CA GLY A 367 -28.71 -35.66 13.10
C GLY A 367 -29.91 -36.25 12.41
N ALA A 368 -29.95 -37.58 12.35
CA ALA A 368 -31.05 -38.33 11.77
C ALA A 368 -32.34 -37.83 12.43
N ARG A 369 -33.01 -36.88 11.77
CA ARG A 369 -34.28 -36.35 12.22
C ARG A 369 -35.27 -37.46 11.90
N ASN A 370 -35.67 -38.15 12.97
CA ASN A 370 -36.66 -39.21 12.95
C ASN A 370 -37.81 -38.88 11.98
N THR A 371 -38.09 -39.86 11.16
CA THR A 371 -39.23 -39.98 10.27
C THR A 371 -40.54 -39.72 11.04
N ARG A 372 -41.25 -38.65 10.69
CA ARG A 372 -42.70 -38.61 10.81
C ARG A 372 -43.29 -37.90 9.59
N GLY A 373 -44.15 -38.65 8.90
CA GLY A 373 -44.57 -38.45 7.53
C GLY A 373 -45.06 -37.05 7.20
N MET A 374 -44.60 -36.57 6.05
CA MET A 374 -45.30 -35.55 5.30
C MET A 374 -45.33 -36.03 3.85
N THR A 375 -46.52 -36.46 3.42
CA THR A 375 -46.81 -36.96 2.08
C THR A 375 -46.57 -35.88 1.04
N ILE A 376 -45.73 -36.23 0.07
CA ILE A 376 -45.41 -35.47 -1.13
C ILE A 376 -46.67 -35.37 -1.99
N ARG A 377 -47.01 -34.14 -2.40
CA ARG A 377 -47.91 -33.89 -3.54
C ARG A 377 -47.01 -33.51 -4.71
N GLU A 378 -46.97 -34.40 -5.71
CA GLU A 378 -46.24 -34.22 -6.96
C GLU A 378 -46.76 -32.99 -7.71
N VAL A 379 -45.86 -32.06 -8.04
CA VAL A 379 -46.05 -31.10 -9.13
C VAL A 379 -44.77 -31.09 -9.97
N LYS A 380 -44.80 -31.95 -10.97
CA LYS A 380 -44.37 -31.76 -12.36
C LYS A 380 -43.29 -30.70 -12.64
N GLU A 381 -42.15 -31.22 -13.06
CA GLU A 381 -41.04 -30.54 -13.75
C GLU A 381 -41.50 -29.54 -14.81
N ASN A 382 -40.80 -28.40 -14.87
CA ASN A 382 -40.40 -27.79 -16.13
C ASN A 382 -39.00 -27.19 -16.00
N VAL A 383 -38.21 -27.52 -17.00
CA VAL A 383 -36.82 -27.20 -17.29
C VAL A 383 -36.64 -25.71 -17.59
N ALA A 384 -35.60 -25.09 -17.02
CA ALA A 384 -34.69 -24.11 -17.65
C ALA A 384 -33.66 -23.68 -16.58
N THR A 385 -32.40 -24.10 -16.68
CA THR A 385 -31.27 -23.23 -17.07
C THR A 385 -31.43 -21.78 -16.58
N ASP A 386 -30.63 -21.39 -15.59
CA ASP A 386 -29.57 -20.42 -15.84
C ASP A 386 -28.54 -20.39 -14.71
N PHE A 387 -27.29 -20.61 -15.13
CA PHE A 387 -26.05 -20.26 -14.46
C PHE A 387 -26.03 -18.73 -14.31
N SER A 388 -25.90 -18.22 -13.08
CA SER A 388 -25.59 -16.80 -12.87
C SER A 388 -24.62 -16.67 -11.71
N ASP A 389 -23.33 -16.64 -12.05
CA ASP A 389 -22.27 -16.08 -11.22
C ASP A 389 -22.62 -14.63 -10.85
N SER A 390 -22.54 -14.31 -9.56
CA SER A 390 -22.47 -12.93 -9.10
C SER A 390 -21.66 -12.89 -7.82
N ASP A 391 -20.35 -12.76 -8.02
CA ASP A 391 -19.44 -12.14 -7.08
C ASP A 391 -19.87 -10.69 -6.82
N ALA A 392 -20.36 -10.42 -5.61
CA ALA A 392 -20.48 -9.07 -5.09
C ALA A 392 -19.58 -8.98 -3.84
N SER A 393 -18.31 -8.66 -4.09
CA SER A 393 -17.34 -8.31 -3.05
C SER A 393 -17.70 -6.93 -2.47
N TYR A 394 -17.85 -6.91 -1.15
CA TYR A 394 -17.95 -5.73 -0.32
C TYR A 394 -16.70 -4.84 -0.48
N SER A 395 -16.90 -3.55 -0.75
CA SER A 395 -15.87 -2.52 -0.59
C SER A 395 -16.18 -1.66 0.64
N ASN A 396 -15.25 -1.68 1.59
CA ASN A 396 -15.22 -0.85 2.79
C ASN A 396 -15.26 0.64 2.46
N GLU A 397 -16.06 1.36 3.22
CA GLU A 397 -16.08 2.82 3.30
C GLU A 397 -14.92 3.28 4.19
N GLU A 398 -13.93 3.96 3.62
CA GLU A 398 -12.91 4.74 4.34
C GLU A 398 -13.36 6.20 4.23
N SER A 399 -13.92 6.71 5.34
CA SER A 399 -14.36 8.10 5.48
C SER A 399 -13.20 8.98 5.91
N ASP A 400 -13.05 10.13 5.24
CA ASP A 400 -12.26 11.28 5.68
C ASP A 400 -12.93 12.03 6.85
#